data_AF-A0A932D7H6-F1
#
_entry.id   AF-A0A932D7H6-F1
#
_cell.length_a   1.000
_cell.length_b   1.000
_cell.length_c   1.000
_cell.angle_alpha   90.00
_cell.angle_beta   90.00
_cell.angle_gamma   90.00
#
_symmetry.space_group_name_H-M   'P 1'
#
loop_
_entity.id
_entity.type
_entity.pdbx_description
1 polymer ?
#
loop_
_entity_poly.entity_id
_entity_poly.type
_entity_poly.pdbx_seq_one_letter_code
_entity_poly.pdbx_strand_id
1 'polypeptide(L)'
;MSPVEIAMLVGGIVLLMVLLGLLVYCVIKRRSYKGFLVVFPVAVIMIGFPGIRSFKLMGAEVELKESYAAVQRNPEDPTAKARLAHAVEKMESLVTTNSAKVETAENIALGNEALGKTDRASKWANVAAAKAPNSTAAQTVLERAKVIRLLPTDPAKPVTPQTRSNLATAVSDLSRSPNLPAESRLVLSKAQFVLGRTNDAATNLHRALKQKSNLVVDPKLKFLLKPIPQ
;
A
#
# COMPACT_ATOMS: atom_id res chain seq x y z
N MET A 1 5.18 -9.96 14.78
CA MET A 1 6.60 -10.36 14.74
C MET A 1 6.72 -11.56 13.83
N SER A 2 7.69 -11.56 12.94
CA SER A 2 7.95 -12.72 12.08
C SER A 2 8.50 -13.90 12.92
N PRO A 3 8.34 -15.15 12.48
CA PRO A 3 8.90 -16.30 13.20
C PRO A 3 10.41 -16.18 13.45
N VAL A 4 11.13 -15.55 12.52
CA VAL A 4 12.58 -15.32 12.61
C VAL A 4 12.93 -14.28 13.68
N GLU A 5 12.13 -13.21 13.82
CA GLU A 5 12.33 -12.21 14.89
C GLU A 5 12.08 -12.81 16.27
N ILE A 6 11.06 -13.67 16.40
CA ILE A 6 10.77 -14.39 17.64
C ILE A 6 11.94 -15.33 17.98
N ALA A 7 12.44 -16.08 16.99
CA ALA A 7 13.59 -16.96 17.17
C ALA A 7 14.86 -16.20 17.59
N MET A 8 15.15 -15.05 16.97
CA MET A 8 16.29 -14.21 17.36
C MET A 8 16.13 -13.60 18.76
N LEU A 9 14.93 -13.14 19.12
CA LEU A 9 14.64 -12.59 20.44
C LEU A 9 14.81 -13.65 21.54
N VAL A 10 14.16 -14.81 21.37
CA VAL A 10 14.23 -15.92 22.33
C VAL A 10 15.65 -16.47 22.40
N GLY A 11 16.31 -16.65 21.25
CA GLY A 11 17.70 -17.08 21.19
C GLY A 11 18.65 -16.11 21.91
N GLY A 12 18.46 -14.81 21.72
CA GLY A 12 19.22 -13.77 22.42
C GLY A 12 19.01 -13.81 23.94
N ILE A 13 17.76 -13.95 24.40
CA ILE A 13 17.43 -14.04 25.83
C ILE A 13 18.03 -15.30 26.47
N VAL A 14 17.89 -16.46 25.81
CA VAL A 14 18.47 -17.72 26.31
C VAL A 14 19.99 -17.64 26.34
N LEU A 15 20.61 -17.12 25.28
CA LEU A 15 22.05 -16.91 25.22
C LEU A 15 22.53 -15.98 26.35
N LEU A 16 21.82 -14.88 26.61
CA LEU A 16 22.12 -13.95 27.70
C LEU A 16 22.04 -14.63 29.07
N MET A 17 20.98 -15.42 29.33
CA MET A 17 20.80 -16.18 30.56
C MET A 17 21.94 -17.18 30.80
N VAL A 18 22.33 -17.93 29.75
CA VAL A 18 23.44 -18.88 29.81
C VAL A 18 24.78 -18.16 30.05
N LEU A 19 25.01 -17.03 29.37
CA LEU A 19 26.20 -16.19 29.57
C LEU A 19 26.27 -15.63 31.00
N LEU A 20 25.15 -15.15 31.55
CA LEU A 20 25.05 -14.71 32.94
C LEU A 20 25.42 -15.83 33.93
N GLY A 21 24.86 -17.03 33.72
CA GLY A 21 25.18 -18.20 34.55
C GLY A 21 26.65 -18.61 34.49
N LEU A 22 27.23 -18.66 33.27
CA LEU A 22 28.65 -18.95 33.06
C LEU A 22 29.57 -17.88 33.63
N LEU A 23 29.17 -16.61 33.57
CA LEU A 23 29.92 -15.49 34.14
C LEU A 23 29.97 -15.61 35.67
N VAL A 24 28.83 -15.82 36.32
CA VAL A 24 28.74 -16.07 37.77
C VAL A 24 29.60 -17.29 38.15
N TYR A 25 29.52 -18.38 37.39
CA TYR A 25 30.33 -19.57 37.63
C TYR A 25 31.84 -19.31 37.50
N CYS A 26 32.27 -18.58 36.46
CA CYS A 26 33.68 -18.25 36.25
C CYS A 26 34.23 -17.33 37.34
N VAL A 27 33.41 -16.40 37.84
CA VAL A 27 33.76 -15.52 38.97
C VAL A 27 33.98 -16.34 40.23
N ILE A 28 33.07 -17.28 40.55
CA ILE A 28 33.20 -18.17 41.72
C ILE A 28 34.46 -19.04 41.60
N LYS A 29 34.73 -19.59 40.40
CA LYS A 29 35.85 -20.50 40.15
C LYS A 29 37.18 -19.80 39.77
N ARG A 30 37.25 -18.47 39.85
CA ARG A 30 38.41 -17.63 39.47
C ARG A 30 38.99 -17.97 38.08
N ARG A 31 38.15 -18.29 37.09
CA ARG A 31 38.59 -18.52 35.71
C ARG A 31 38.56 -17.23 34.88
N SER A 32 39.33 -17.21 33.80
CA SER A 32 39.39 -16.08 32.87
C SER A 32 38.01 -15.85 32.23
N TYR A 33 37.37 -14.72 32.54
CA TYR A 33 36.06 -14.31 32.02
C TYR A 33 36.16 -13.46 30.74
N LYS A 34 37.39 -13.15 30.29
CA LYS A 34 37.65 -12.24 29.16
C LYS A 34 36.96 -12.69 27.86
N GLY A 35 36.87 -13.99 27.61
CA GLY A 35 36.20 -14.54 26.43
C GLY A 35 34.68 -14.29 26.42
N PHE A 36 34.02 -14.36 27.58
CA PHE A 36 32.58 -14.15 27.70
C PHE A 36 32.18 -12.68 27.55
N LEU A 37 33.05 -11.77 27.99
CA LEU A 37 32.87 -10.32 27.84
C LEU A 37 32.77 -9.88 26.38
N VAL A 38 33.40 -10.60 25.45
CA VAL A 38 33.34 -10.31 24.00
C VAL A 38 32.03 -10.78 23.37
N VAL A 39 31.40 -11.82 23.91
CA VAL A 39 30.14 -12.38 23.38
C VAL A 39 28.91 -11.63 23.92
N PHE A 40 29.05 -10.96 25.07
CA PHE A 40 27.98 -10.22 25.72
C PHE A 40 27.35 -9.11 24.83
N PRO A 41 28.12 -8.25 24.12
CA PRO A 41 27.56 -7.26 23.19
C PRO A 41 26.75 -7.89 22.05
N VAL A 42 27.16 -9.07 21.57
CA VAL A 42 26.45 -9.79 20.49
C VAL A 42 25.04 -10.18 20.94
N ALA A 43 24.90 -10.70 22.17
CA ALA A 43 23.61 -11.03 22.75
C ALA A 43 22.70 -9.80 22.91
N VAL A 44 23.26 -8.68 23.39
CA VAL A 44 22.53 -7.41 23.53
C VAL A 44 22.05 -6.89 22.17
N ILE A 45 22.90 -6.94 21.14
CA ILE A 45 22.52 -6.56 19.76
C ILE A 45 21.40 -7.46 19.24
N MET A 46 21.49 -8.79 19.45
CA MET A 46 20.45 -9.72 19.01
C MET A 46 19.09 -9.46 19.66
N ILE A 47 19.07 -9.11 20.95
CA ILE A 47 17.83 -8.76 21.68
C ILE A 47 17.30 -7.39 21.21
N GLY A 48 18.18 -6.42 20.97
CA GLY A 48 17.79 -5.05 20.58
C GLY A 48 17.41 -4.88 19.11
N PHE A 49 17.85 -5.78 18.23
CA PHE A 49 17.66 -5.65 16.77
C PHE A 49 16.19 -5.58 16.32
N PRO A 50 15.26 -6.43 16.82
CA PRO A 50 13.84 -6.32 16.51
C PRO A 50 13.22 -4.98 16.94
N GLY A 51 13.70 -4.41 18.06
CA GLY A 51 13.27 -3.11 18.58
C GLY A 51 13.60 -1.97 17.61
N ILE A 52 14.84 -1.91 17.11
CA ILE A 52 15.29 -0.86 16.18
C ILE A 52 14.51 -0.91 14.86
N ARG A 53 14.17 -2.11 14.36
CA ARG A 53 13.33 -2.26 13.16
C ARG A 53 11.91 -1.75 13.37
N SER A 54 11.32 -2.04 14.53
CA SER A 54 9.96 -1.63 14.85
C SER A 54 9.82 -0.10 14.86
N PHE A 55 10.82 0.61 15.43
CA PHE A 55 10.86 2.07 15.39
C PHE A 55 11.03 2.64 13.98
N LYS A 56 11.92 2.05 13.16
CA LYS A 56 12.09 2.48 11.76
C LYS A 56 10.82 2.29 10.93
N LEU A 57 10.11 1.19 11.15
CA LEU A 57 8.86 0.88 10.47
C LEU A 57 7.75 1.86 10.88
N MET A 58 7.61 2.15 12.18
CA MET A 58 6.64 3.14 12.67
C MET A 58 6.91 4.54 12.10
N GLY A 59 8.17 4.98 12.07
CA GLY A 59 8.54 6.26 11.45
C GLY A 59 8.24 6.31 9.95
N ALA A 60 8.53 5.21 9.23
CA ALA A 60 8.24 5.12 7.80
C ALA A 60 6.73 5.04 7.50
N GLU A 61 5.92 4.42 8.37
CA GLU A 61 4.45 4.43 8.23
C GLU A 61 3.85 5.82 8.41
N VAL A 62 4.37 6.61 9.36
CA VAL A 62 3.95 8.01 9.54
C VAL A 62 4.35 8.84 8.33
N GLU A 63 5.61 8.75 7.89
CA GLU A 63 6.12 9.45 6.70
C GLU A 63 5.30 9.12 5.45
N LEU A 64 4.90 7.86 5.28
CA LEU A 64 4.03 7.42 4.18
C LEU A 64 2.65 8.07 4.25
N LYS A 65 1.99 8.05 5.42
CA LYS A 65 0.65 8.65 5.59
C LYS A 65 0.68 10.16 5.38
N GLU A 66 1.69 10.85 5.88
CA GLU A 66 1.87 12.30 5.68
C GLU A 66 2.12 12.64 4.22
N SER A 67 3.02 11.91 3.56
CA SER A 67 3.32 12.10 2.13
C SER A 67 2.10 11.80 1.26
N TYR A 68 1.32 10.79 1.62
CA TYR A 68 0.07 10.46 0.95
C TYR A 68 -0.97 11.60 1.12
N ALA A 69 -1.13 12.12 2.33
CA ALA A 69 -2.00 13.27 2.57
C ALA A 69 -1.54 14.52 1.81
N ALA A 70 -0.23 14.74 1.67
CA ALA A 70 0.32 15.83 0.87
C ALA A 70 -0.05 15.69 -0.61
N VAL A 71 0.09 14.49 -1.19
CA VAL A 71 -0.34 14.20 -2.58
C VAL A 71 -1.86 14.29 -2.74
N GLN A 72 -2.64 13.99 -1.71
CA GLN A 72 -4.09 14.19 -1.76
C GLN A 72 -4.45 15.67 -1.83
N ARG A 73 -3.79 16.52 -1.04
CA ARG A 73 -4.02 17.98 -1.05
C ARG A 73 -3.54 18.62 -2.36
N ASN A 74 -2.36 18.23 -2.84
CA ASN A 74 -1.78 18.73 -4.08
C ASN A 74 -1.25 17.58 -4.98
N PRO A 75 -2.11 17.00 -5.82
CA PRO A 75 -1.76 15.89 -6.72
C PRO A 75 -0.94 16.33 -7.93
N GLU A 76 -0.75 17.63 -8.16
CA GLU A 76 0.09 18.12 -9.26
C GLU A 76 1.51 18.47 -8.79
N ASP A 77 1.76 18.53 -7.48
CA ASP A 77 3.09 18.81 -6.94
C ASP A 77 4.05 17.62 -7.20
N PRO A 78 5.09 17.81 -8.06
CA PRO A 78 6.06 16.76 -8.32
C PRO A 78 6.88 16.42 -7.08
N THR A 79 7.07 17.36 -6.15
CA THR A 79 7.80 17.17 -4.90
C THR A 79 7.04 16.25 -3.96
N ALA A 80 5.72 16.48 -3.80
CA ALA A 80 4.86 15.61 -3.00
C ALA A 80 4.85 14.16 -3.55
N LYS A 81 4.80 14.00 -4.88
CA LYS A 81 4.89 12.68 -5.52
C LYS A 81 6.24 12.01 -5.30
N ALA A 82 7.34 12.76 -5.42
CA ALA A 82 8.68 12.23 -5.16
C ALA A 82 8.84 11.78 -3.71
N ARG A 83 8.33 12.55 -2.74
CA ARG A 83 8.32 12.18 -1.32
C ARG A 83 7.48 10.92 -1.08
N LEU A 84 6.28 10.84 -1.65
CA LEU A 84 5.45 9.64 -1.55
C LEU A 84 6.13 8.42 -2.17
N ALA A 85 6.78 8.57 -3.32
CA ALA A 85 7.53 7.49 -3.96
C ALA A 85 8.67 6.99 -3.07
N HIS A 86 9.45 7.90 -2.49
CA HIS A 86 10.51 7.56 -1.54
C HIS A 86 9.97 6.87 -0.28
N ALA A 87 8.88 7.37 0.31
CA ALA A 87 8.26 6.78 1.49
C ALA A 87 7.72 5.36 1.21
N VAL A 88 7.10 5.15 0.05
CA VAL A 88 6.64 3.83 -0.41
C VAL A 88 7.83 2.88 -0.58
N GLU A 89 8.89 3.30 -1.27
CA GLU A 89 10.08 2.46 -1.50
C GLU A 89 10.79 2.11 -0.19
N LYS A 90 10.89 3.07 0.74
CA LYS A 90 11.41 2.83 2.09
C LYS A 90 10.58 1.78 2.83
N MET A 91 9.25 1.87 2.78
CA MET A 91 8.36 0.87 3.37
C MET A 91 8.52 -0.52 2.72
N GLU A 92 8.60 -0.59 1.39
CA GLU A 92 8.86 -1.82 0.63
C GLU A 92 10.23 -2.44 0.98
N SER A 93 11.23 -1.62 1.34
CA SER A 93 12.55 -2.10 1.77
C SER A 93 12.57 -2.68 3.19
N LEU A 94 11.67 -2.21 4.05
CA LEU A 94 11.58 -2.63 5.46
C LEU A 94 10.69 -3.85 5.65
N VAL A 95 9.83 -4.16 4.68
CA VAL A 95 8.76 -5.16 4.82
C VAL A 95 8.70 -6.08 3.62
N THR A 96 8.53 -7.38 3.87
CA THR A 96 8.30 -8.37 2.82
C THR A 96 6.82 -8.71 2.71
N THR A 97 6.38 -9.22 1.56
CA THR A 97 4.99 -9.66 1.35
C THR A 97 4.53 -10.70 2.39
N ASN A 98 5.45 -11.50 2.91
CA ASN A 98 5.14 -12.53 3.92
C ASN A 98 5.01 -11.91 5.32
N SER A 99 5.86 -10.95 5.67
CA SER A 99 5.94 -10.36 7.02
C SER A 99 5.05 -9.14 7.22
N ALA A 100 4.50 -8.56 6.16
CA ALA A 100 3.65 -7.37 6.24
C ALA A 100 2.39 -7.60 7.08
N LYS A 101 2.04 -6.61 7.90
CA LYS A 101 0.70 -6.49 8.48
C LYS A 101 -0.28 -6.06 7.39
N VAL A 102 -1.57 -6.33 7.60
CA VAL A 102 -2.66 -5.95 6.69
C VAL A 102 -2.62 -4.44 6.41
N GLU A 103 -2.66 -3.62 7.46
CA GLU A 103 -2.63 -2.15 7.37
C GLU A 103 -1.39 -1.63 6.62
N THR A 104 -0.23 -2.21 6.89
CA THR A 104 1.02 -1.83 6.21
C THR A 104 0.94 -2.12 4.71
N ALA A 105 0.45 -3.31 4.33
CA ALA A 105 0.26 -3.68 2.94
C ALA A 105 -0.78 -2.80 2.23
N GLU A 106 -1.87 -2.44 2.92
CA GLU A 106 -2.88 -1.51 2.40
C GLU A 106 -2.30 -0.11 2.15
N ASN A 107 -1.55 0.43 3.12
CA ASN A 107 -0.94 1.75 2.96
C ASN A 107 0.07 1.78 1.80
N ILE A 108 0.86 0.72 1.64
CA ILE A 108 1.79 0.59 0.50
C ILE A 108 1.01 0.47 -0.83
N ALA A 109 -0.11 -0.26 -0.84
CA ALA A 109 -0.97 -0.38 -2.01
C ALA A 109 -1.57 0.97 -2.42
N LEU A 110 -2.14 1.72 -1.46
CA LEU A 110 -2.70 3.06 -1.66
C LEU A 110 -1.63 4.08 -2.09
N GLY A 111 -0.43 4.00 -1.52
CA GLY A 111 0.69 4.85 -1.92
C GLY A 111 1.10 4.60 -3.37
N ASN A 112 1.31 3.33 -3.76
CA ASN A 112 1.60 2.96 -5.15
C ASN A 112 0.45 3.35 -6.10
N GLU A 113 -0.79 3.24 -5.63
CA GLU A 113 -1.98 3.62 -6.37
C GLU A 113 -2.01 5.13 -6.68
N ALA A 114 -1.73 5.97 -5.69
CA ALA A 114 -1.66 7.43 -5.87
C ALA A 114 -0.48 7.84 -6.78
N LEU A 115 0.57 7.04 -6.84
CA LEU A 115 1.69 7.22 -7.78
C LEU A 115 1.40 6.68 -9.19
N GLY A 116 0.24 6.06 -9.42
CA GLY A 116 -0.11 5.44 -10.70
C GLY A 116 0.61 4.12 -10.99
N LYS A 117 1.32 3.54 -10.00
CA LYS A 117 2.03 2.25 -10.12
C LYS A 117 1.05 1.08 -9.91
N THR A 118 0.10 0.90 -10.83
CA THR A 118 -1.03 -0.05 -10.70
C THR A 118 -0.61 -1.50 -10.42
N ASP A 119 0.48 -2.00 -11.02
CA ASP A 119 0.93 -3.38 -10.79
C ASP A 119 1.49 -3.58 -9.38
N ARG A 120 2.26 -2.62 -8.87
CA ARG A 120 2.75 -2.65 -7.48
C ARG A 120 1.61 -2.51 -6.48
N ALA A 121 0.66 -1.61 -6.76
CA ALA A 121 -0.54 -1.44 -5.95
C ALA A 121 -1.34 -2.74 -5.85
N SER A 122 -1.55 -3.42 -6.99
CA SER A 122 -2.26 -4.70 -7.04
C SER A 122 -1.51 -5.80 -6.28
N LYS A 123 -0.18 -5.85 -6.40
CA LYS A 123 0.65 -6.83 -5.66
C LYS A 123 0.44 -6.69 -4.15
N TRP A 124 0.54 -5.48 -3.62
CA TRP A 124 0.38 -5.23 -2.19
C TRP A 124 -1.07 -5.35 -1.71
N ALA A 125 -2.04 -4.96 -2.54
CA ALA A 125 -3.45 -5.18 -2.25
C ALA A 125 -3.80 -6.67 -2.17
N ASN A 126 -3.22 -7.51 -3.03
CA ASN A 126 -3.37 -8.97 -2.92
C ASN A 126 -2.77 -9.53 -1.62
N VAL A 127 -1.64 -8.98 -1.15
CA VAL A 127 -1.07 -9.37 0.15
C VAL A 127 -2.01 -9.02 1.30
N ALA A 128 -2.59 -7.82 1.27
CA ALA A 128 -3.58 -7.40 2.25
C ALA A 128 -4.83 -8.28 2.20
N ALA A 129 -5.39 -8.50 1.01
CA ALA A 129 -6.59 -9.32 0.80
C ALA A 129 -6.38 -10.80 1.18
N ALA A 130 -5.18 -11.36 0.96
CA ALA A 130 -4.87 -12.73 1.38
C ALA A 130 -4.87 -12.90 2.91
N LYS A 131 -4.53 -11.84 3.65
CA LYS A 131 -4.51 -11.83 5.12
C LYS A 131 -5.83 -11.37 5.74
N ALA A 132 -6.54 -10.47 5.06
CA ALA A 132 -7.84 -9.95 5.43
C ALA A 132 -8.76 -9.89 4.19
N PRO A 133 -9.46 -10.99 3.85
CA PRO A 133 -10.31 -11.06 2.67
C PRO A 133 -11.46 -10.04 2.66
N ASN A 134 -11.85 -9.53 3.83
CA ASN A 134 -12.88 -8.52 4.02
C ASN A 134 -12.35 -7.08 4.02
N SER A 135 -11.07 -6.85 3.72
CA SER A 135 -10.53 -5.49 3.60
C SER A 135 -11.16 -4.77 2.41
N THR A 136 -11.99 -3.76 2.71
CA THR A 136 -12.62 -2.90 1.70
C THR A 136 -11.59 -2.07 0.94
N ALA A 137 -10.52 -1.63 1.60
CA ALA A 137 -9.43 -0.89 0.98
C ALA A 137 -8.69 -1.74 -0.06
N ALA A 138 -8.27 -2.95 0.32
CA ALA A 138 -7.56 -3.86 -0.57
C ALA A 138 -8.43 -4.27 -1.77
N GLN A 139 -9.70 -4.61 -1.53
CA GLN A 139 -10.64 -4.95 -2.60
C GLN A 139 -10.84 -3.77 -3.57
N THR A 140 -11.01 -2.55 -3.05
CA THR A 140 -11.20 -1.36 -3.91
C THR A 140 -10.00 -1.15 -4.84
N VAL A 141 -8.77 -1.30 -4.34
CA VAL A 141 -7.56 -1.19 -5.16
C VAL A 141 -7.51 -2.27 -6.24
N LEU A 142 -7.86 -3.51 -5.90
CA LEU A 142 -7.86 -4.64 -6.84
C LEU A 142 -8.92 -4.48 -7.93
N GLU A 143 -10.16 -4.13 -7.56
CA GLU A 143 -11.23 -3.91 -8.52
C GLU A 143 -10.93 -2.72 -9.44
N ARG A 144 -10.35 -1.64 -8.90
CA ARG A 144 -9.89 -0.51 -9.72
C ARG A 144 -8.79 -0.93 -10.69
N ALA A 145 -7.81 -1.73 -10.24
CA ALA A 145 -6.74 -2.23 -11.11
C ALA A 145 -7.28 -3.11 -12.25
N LYS A 146 -8.30 -3.93 -12.00
CA LYS A 146 -8.98 -4.71 -13.06
C LYS A 146 -9.61 -3.80 -14.11
N VAL A 147 -10.33 -2.75 -13.69
CA VAL A 147 -10.93 -1.78 -14.62
C VAL A 147 -9.84 -1.08 -15.45
N ILE A 148 -8.75 -0.62 -14.82
CA ILE A 148 -7.63 0.05 -15.50
C ILE A 148 -7.01 -0.87 -16.57
N ARG A 149 -6.81 -2.16 -16.27
CA ARG A 149 -6.23 -3.13 -17.22
C ARG A 149 -7.12 -3.39 -18.44
N LEU A 150 -8.43 -3.26 -18.29
CA LEU A 150 -9.41 -3.48 -19.36
C LEU A 150 -9.75 -2.20 -20.13
N LEU A 151 -9.34 -1.04 -19.62
CA LEU A 151 -9.56 0.23 -20.29
C LEU A 151 -8.70 0.34 -21.56
N PRO A 152 -9.27 0.72 -22.71
CA PRO A 152 -8.48 1.03 -23.88
C PRO A 152 -7.65 2.31 -23.62
N THR A 153 -6.47 2.38 -24.25
CA THR A 153 -5.64 3.59 -24.24
C THR A 153 -6.42 4.80 -24.76
N ASP A 154 -7.22 4.58 -25.80
CA ASP A 154 -8.14 5.56 -26.34
C ASP A 154 -9.59 5.21 -25.99
N PRO A 155 -10.26 5.97 -25.10
CA PRO A 155 -11.64 5.68 -24.70
C PRO A 155 -12.68 5.91 -25.80
N ALA A 156 -12.33 6.58 -26.91
CA ALA A 156 -13.21 6.77 -28.05
C ALA A 156 -13.11 5.61 -29.07
N LYS A 157 -12.16 4.69 -28.92
CA LYS A 157 -12.01 3.55 -29.83
C LYS A 157 -12.95 2.39 -29.43
N PRO A 158 -13.56 1.70 -30.41
CA PRO A 158 -14.33 0.50 -30.13
C PRO A 158 -13.47 -0.57 -29.45
N VAL A 159 -14.02 -1.18 -28.41
CA VAL A 159 -13.47 -2.38 -27.77
C VAL A 159 -14.18 -3.62 -28.28
N THR A 160 -13.52 -4.78 -28.23
CA THR A 160 -14.13 -6.05 -28.64
C THR A 160 -15.35 -6.38 -27.76
N PRO A 161 -16.32 -7.19 -28.24
CA PRO A 161 -17.45 -7.63 -27.42
C PRO A 161 -17.02 -8.30 -26.12
N GLN A 162 -15.96 -9.12 -26.15
CA GLN A 162 -15.44 -9.78 -24.96
C GLN A 162 -14.84 -8.78 -23.97
N THR A 163 -14.00 -7.85 -24.44
CA THR A 163 -13.44 -6.79 -23.59
C THR A 163 -14.54 -5.92 -22.99
N ARG A 164 -15.57 -5.59 -23.77
CA ARG A 164 -16.75 -4.84 -23.30
C ARG A 164 -17.49 -5.59 -22.19
N SER A 165 -17.70 -6.89 -22.35
CA SER A 165 -18.34 -7.73 -21.32
C SER A 165 -17.51 -7.77 -20.04
N ASN A 166 -16.21 -8.06 -20.15
CA ASN A 166 -15.30 -8.10 -19.01
C ASN A 166 -15.21 -6.73 -18.30
N LEU A 167 -15.17 -5.64 -19.06
CA LEU A 167 -15.15 -4.28 -18.53
C LEU A 167 -16.46 -3.94 -17.80
N ALA A 168 -17.61 -4.35 -18.34
CA ALA A 168 -18.90 -4.14 -17.69
C ALA A 168 -19.00 -4.86 -16.34
N THR A 169 -18.48 -6.08 -16.23
CA THR A 169 -18.38 -6.81 -14.97
C THR A 169 -17.46 -6.09 -13.98
N ALA A 170 -16.25 -5.72 -14.40
CA ALA A 170 -15.30 -5.00 -13.54
C ALA A 170 -15.85 -3.65 -13.05
N VAL A 171 -16.57 -2.91 -13.91
CA VAL A 171 -17.25 -1.67 -13.53
C VAL A 171 -18.35 -1.92 -12.50
N SER A 172 -19.13 -2.99 -12.67
CA SER A 172 -20.16 -3.40 -11.71
C SER A 172 -19.54 -3.72 -10.35
N ASP A 173 -18.46 -4.50 -10.31
CA ASP A 173 -17.79 -4.89 -9.08
C ASP A 173 -17.18 -3.69 -8.35
N LEU A 174 -16.47 -2.82 -9.07
CA LEU A 174 -15.92 -1.59 -8.49
C LEU A 174 -17.00 -0.62 -8.01
N SER A 175 -18.15 -0.54 -8.70
CA SER A 175 -19.25 0.35 -8.30
C SER A 175 -19.90 -0.02 -6.97
N ARG A 176 -19.75 -1.28 -6.53
CA ARG A 176 -20.27 -1.78 -5.24
C ARG A 176 -19.36 -1.44 -4.07
N SER A 177 -18.13 -0.99 -4.32
CA SER A 177 -17.19 -0.65 -3.26
C SER A 177 -17.72 0.54 -2.44
N PRO A 178 -17.82 0.41 -1.11
CA PRO A 178 -18.22 1.52 -0.26
C PRO A 178 -17.16 2.61 -0.28
N ASN A 179 -17.57 3.88 -0.23
CA ASN A 179 -16.67 5.04 -0.13
C ASN A 179 -15.54 5.08 -1.18
N LEU A 180 -15.88 4.82 -2.45
CA LEU A 180 -14.94 4.96 -3.57
C LEU A 180 -14.15 6.29 -3.51
N PRO A 181 -12.81 6.27 -3.62
CA PRO A 181 -12.02 7.49 -3.72
C PRO A 181 -12.25 8.19 -5.05
N ALA A 182 -11.88 9.47 -5.13
CA ALA A 182 -12.13 10.32 -6.28
C ALA A 182 -11.47 9.75 -7.56
N GLU A 183 -10.27 9.17 -7.40
CA GLU A 183 -9.50 8.51 -8.45
C GLU A 183 -10.19 7.24 -8.98
N SER A 184 -10.86 6.46 -8.11
CA SER A 184 -11.65 5.31 -8.53
C SER A 184 -12.94 5.75 -9.25
N ARG A 185 -13.57 6.84 -8.79
CA ARG A 185 -14.73 7.43 -9.50
C ARG A 185 -14.36 7.94 -10.88
N LEU A 186 -13.17 8.54 -11.04
CA LEU A 186 -12.66 8.96 -12.34
C LEU A 186 -12.44 7.76 -13.28
N VAL A 187 -11.88 6.66 -12.75
CA VAL A 187 -11.72 5.40 -13.51
C VAL A 187 -13.08 4.82 -13.91
N LEU A 188 -14.06 4.80 -13.00
CA LEU A 188 -15.43 4.38 -13.30
C LEU A 188 -16.04 5.25 -14.41
N SER A 189 -15.88 6.57 -14.33
CA SER A 189 -16.36 7.50 -15.35
C SER A 189 -15.80 7.16 -16.73
N LYS A 190 -14.47 6.98 -16.83
CA LYS A 190 -13.82 6.60 -18.09
C LYS A 190 -14.32 5.26 -18.63
N ALA A 191 -14.48 4.26 -17.77
CA ALA A 191 -14.95 2.94 -18.17
C ALA A 191 -16.42 2.96 -18.60
N GLN A 192 -17.28 3.68 -17.88
CA GLN A 192 -18.69 3.85 -18.23
C GLN A 192 -18.86 4.58 -19.56
N PHE A 193 -18.02 5.58 -19.84
CA PHE A 193 -18.00 6.24 -21.14
C PHE A 193 -17.66 5.27 -22.29
N VAL A 194 -16.62 4.42 -22.12
CA VAL A 194 -16.27 3.36 -23.10
C VAL A 194 -17.41 2.36 -23.31
N LEU A 195 -18.18 2.08 -22.26
CA LEU A 195 -19.35 1.20 -22.30
C LEU A 195 -20.61 1.88 -22.89
N GLY A 196 -20.55 3.17 -23.24
CA GLY A 196 -21.70 3.95 -23.72
C GLY A 196 -22.68 4.39 -22.63
N ARG A 197 -22.32 4.24 -21.35
CA ARG A 197 -23.14 4.64 -20.19
C ARG A 197 -22.85 6.09 -19.81
N THR A 198 -23.20 7.02 -20.71
CA THR A 198 -22.82 8.44 -20.62
C THR A 198 -23.32 9.15 -19.35
N ASN A 199 -24.55 8.87 -18.91
CA ASN A 199 -25.13 9.49 -17.71
C ASN A 199 -24.42 9.04 -16.42
N ASP A 200 -24.11 7.74 -16.31
CA ASP A 200 -23.34 7.21 -15.19
C ASP A 200 -21.91 7.78 -15.18
N ALA A 201 -21.32 7.89 -16.38
CA ALA A 201 -19.99 8.44 -16.55
C ALA A 201 -19.90 9.90 -16.10
N ALA A 202 -20.87 10.73 -16.49
CA ALA A 202 -20.98 12.13 -16.05
C ALA A 202 -21.19 12.21 -14.53
N THR A 203 -22.10 11.40 -13.97
CA THR A 203 -22.38 11.36 -12.53
C THR A 203 -21.12 11.05 -11.72
N ASN A 204 -20.37 10.01 -12.10
CA ASN A 204 -19.13 9.66 -11.42
C ASN A 204 -18.04 10.71 -11.59
N LEU A 205 -17.95 11.36 -12.76
CA LEU A 205 -17.01 12.46 -12.99
C LEU A 205 -17.30 13.65 -12.08
N HIS A 206 -18.56 14.07 -11.99
CA HIS A 206 -18.97 15.16 -11.10
C HIS A 206 -18.70 14.84 -9.63
N ARG A 207 -19.00 13.61 -9.19
CA ARG A 207 -18.69 13.16 -7.82
C ARG A 207 -17.18 13.12 -7.54
N ALA A 208 -16.39 12.68 -8.52
CA ALA A 208 -14.93 12.68 -8.42
C ALA A 208 -14.39 14.11 -8.22
N LEU A 209 -14.83 15.05 -9.07
CA LEU A 209 -14.39 16.45 -9.00
C LEU A 209 -14.91 17.19 -7.76
N LYS A 210 -16.10 16.84 -7.27
CA LYS A 210 -16.60 17.36 -5.99
C LYS A 210 -15.74 16.92 -4.81
N GLN A 211 -15.25 15.68 -4.83
CA GLN A 211 -14.35 15.17 -3.78
C GLN A 211 -12.93 15.74 -3.95
N LYS A 212 -12.46 15.88 -5.19
CA LYS A 212 -11.11 16.33 -5.53
C LYS A 212 -11.13 17.14 -6.82
N SER A 213 -11.10 18.47 -6.70
CA SER A 213 -11.28 19.41 -7.81
C SER A 213 -10.11 19.46 -8.79
N ASN A 214 -8.92 19.05 -8.37
CA ASN A 214 -7.67 19.05 -9.15
C ASN A 214 -7.34 17.67 -9.74
N LEU A 215 -8.35 16.85 -10.04
CA LEU A 215 -8.15 15.62 -10.79
C LEU A 215 -7.82 15.92 -12.26
N VAL A 216 -6.81 15.24 -12.78
CA VAL A 216 -6.48 15.28 -14.21
C VAL A 216 -7.53 14.50 -14.99
N VAL A 217 -8.43 15.22 -15.65
CA VAL A 217 -9.51 14.63 -16.47
C VAL A 217 -9.04 14.45 -17.91
N ASP A 218 -9.27 13.25 -18.47
CA ASP A 218 -9.02 12.95 -19.88
C ASP A 218 -9.73 13.99 -20.77
N PRO A 219 -9.05 14.65 -21.73
CA PRO A 219 -9.68 15.64 -22.60
C PRO A 219 -10.96 15.13 -23.27
N LYS A 220 -11.02 13.83 -23.58
CA LYS A 220 -12.19 13.19 -24.21
C LYS A 220 -13.39 13.07 -23.28
N LEU A 221 -13.21 13.22 -21.97
CA LEU A 221 -14.31 13.19 -20.98
C LEU A 221 -14.80 14.60 -20.62
N LYS A 222 -14.08 15.67 -20.99
CA LYS A 222 -14.42 17.05 -20.58
C LYS A 222 -15.82 17.49 -21.03
N PHE A 223 -16.34 16.95 -22.12
CA PHE A 223 -17.69 17.28 -22.58
C PHE A 223 -18.78 16.79 -21.61
N LEU A 224 -18.49 15.77 -20.78
CA LEU A 224 -19.38 15.26 -19.73
C LEU A 224 -19.54 16.23 -18.55
N LEU A 225 -18.72 17.28 -18.48
CA LEU A 225 -18.83 18.32 -17.46
C LEU A 225 -19.94 19.33 -17.77
N LYS A 226 -20.50 19.30 -18.99
CA LYS A 226 -21.66 20.11 -19.32
C LYS A 226 -22.85 19.63 -18.48
N PRO A 227 -23.68 20.55 -17.95
CA PRO A 227 -24.81 20.18 -17.13
C PRO A 227 -25.72 19.22 -17.89
N ILE A 228 -26.04 18.09 -17.24
CA ILE A 228 -27.05 17.15 -17.72
C ILE A 228 -28.38 17.93 -17.73
N PRO A 229 -29.11 18.02 -18.87
CA PRO A 229 -30.44 18.61 -18.89
C PRO A 229 -31.31 17.86 -17.86
N GLN A 230 -31.91 18.60 -16.93
CA GLN A 230 -32.86 18.03 -15.96
C GLN A 230 -34.15 17.62 -16.65
#